data_AF-T0V0S0-F1
#
_entry.id   AF-T0V0S0-F1
#
_cell.length_a   1.000
_cell.length_b   1.000
_cell.length_c   1.000
_cell.angle_alpha   90.00
_cell.angle_beta   90.00
_cell.angle_gamma   90.00
#
_symmetry.space_group_name_H-M   'P 1'
#
loop_
_entity.id
_entity.type
_entity.pdbx_description
1 polymer ?
#
loop_
_entity_poly.entity_id
_entity_poly.type
_entity_poly.pdbx_seq_one_letter_code
_entity_poly.pdbx_strand_id
1 'polypeptide(L)'
;MTNDLKEIAQELPAIEKQNGRYQCFRCGSLIDQKLWKLSEEVLYCRACIQLGRIRSDQKLYAIAQQNFEGQEVLNWKGTLTSYQQEVSEGLIQAVKAGKHALVHAVTGAGKTEMMYQVVATAIKAGKAVCIATPRIDVCIELYGRMKDDFSCPISLLHGESEPYFRTPLVIATTHQLLKFYQAFDLLIIDEVDAFPYVDNPILYKATQNAIKKEGNTLYLTATSTDELDKKVKKKKSFVIVFQEDFMGTH
;
A
#
# COMPACT_ATOMS: atom_id res chain seq x y z
N MET A 1 0.58 -24.61 4.22
CA MET A 1 0.48 -24.45 2.75
C MET A 1 -0.10 -25.73 2.20
N THR A 2 -1.22 -25.65 1.49
CA THR A 2 -1.74 -26.75 0.66
C THR A 2 -0.76 -27.02 -0.49
N ASN A 3 -0.78 -28.23 -1.06
CA ASN A 3 0.17 -28.61 -2.12
C ASN A 3 0.07 -27.69 -3.35
N ASP A 4 -1.13 -27.22 -3.69
CA ASP A 4 -1.38 -26.34 -4.83
C ASP A 4 -0.70 -24.96 -4.71
N LEU A 5 -0.55 -24.45 -3.48
CA LEU A 5 0.11 -23.16 -3.25
C LEU A 5 1.63 -23.24 -3.38
N LYS A 6 2.23 -24.42 -3.29
CA LYS A 6 3.68 -24.59 -3.48
C LYS A 6 4.07 -24.50 -4.95
N GLU A 7 3.23 -24.96 -5.86
CA GLU A 7 3.53 -24.99 -7.31
C GLU A 7 3.57 -23.59 -7.93
N ILE A 8 2.79 -22.65 -7.38
CA ILE A 8 2.71 -21.26 -7.87
C ILE A 8 3.52 -20.26 -7.01
N ALA A 9 4.23 -20.74 -5.98
CA ALA A 9 4.98 -19.86 -5.08
C ALA A 9 6.33 -19.48 -5.70
N GLN A 10 6.60 -18.19 -5.76
CA GLN A 10 7.91 -17.65 -6.06
C GLN A 10 8.80 -17.71 -4.82
N GLU A 11 9.95 -18.37 -4.93
CA GLU A 11 10.98 -18.32 -3.90
C GLU A 11 11.70 -16.97 -3.89
N LEU A 12 11.89 -16.45 -2.68
CA LEU A 12 12.56 -15.19 -2.40
C LEU A 12 13.63 -15.40 -1.32
N PRO A 13 14.74 -14.65 -1.38
CA PRO A 13 15.72 -14.68 -0.29
C PRO A 13 15.07 -14.14 0.98
N ALA A 14 15.44 -14.71 2.13
CA ALA A 14 14.99 -14.21 3.42
C ALA A 14 15.86 -13.02 3.90
N ILE A 15 17.16 -13.10 3.65
CA ILE A 15 18.15 -12.05 3.91
C ILE A 15 19.01 -11.90 2.64
N GLU A 16 19.19 -10.66 2.18
CA GLU A 16 20.03 -10.33 1.03
C GLU A 16 21.30 -9.63 1.47
N LYS A 17 22.40 -9.84 0.72
CA LYS A 17 23.65 -9.10 0.91
C LYS A 17 23.74 -8.00 -0.15
N GLN A 18 23.69 -6.74 0.28
CA GLN A 18 23.84 -5.58 -0.59
C GLN A 18 24.98 -4.70 -0.08
N ASN A 19 25.96 -4.40 -0.94
CA ASN A 19 27.13 -3.57 -0.61
C ASN A 19 27.85 -4.00 0.69
N GLY A 20 28.01 -5.30 0.90
CA GLY A 20 28.66 -5.87 2.08
C GLY A 20 27.81 -5.86 3.36
N ARG A 21 26.59 -5.32 3.33
CA ARG A 21 25.64 -5.34 4.45
C ARG A 21 24.55 -6.36 4.19
N TYR A 22 24.06 -7.00 5.25
CA TYR A 22 22.92 -7.92 5.16
C TYR A 22 21.64 -7.16 5.48
N GLN A 23 20.59 -7.42 4.72
CA GLN A 23 19.30 -6.76 4.85
C GLN A 23 18.18 -7.81 4.84
N CYS A 24 17.22 -7.68 5.75
CA CYS A 24 16.01 -8.50 5.73
C CYS A 24 15.20 -8.19 4.47
N PHE A 25 14.85 -9.21 3.69
CA PHE A 25 14.06 -9.02 2.48
C PHE A 25 12.65 -8.51 2.77
N ARG A 26 12.01 -9.04 3.83
CA ARG A 26 10.63 -8.69 4.23
C ARG A 26 10.51 -7.23 4.66
N CYS A 27 11.32 -6.78 5.62
CA CYS A 27 11.16 -5.48 6.27
C CYS A 27 12.25 -4.46 5.91
N GLY A 28 13.30 -4.85 5.21
CA GLY A 28 14.40 -3.96 4.85
C GLY A 28 15.33 -3.57 5.99
N SER A 29 15.17 -4.10 7.20
CA SER A 29 16.09 -3.83 8.31
C SER A 29 17.48 -4.35 8.00
N LEU A 30 18.51 -3.53 8.25
CA LEU A 30 19.90 -3.98 8.22
C LEU A 30 20.16 -4.95 9.37
N ILE A 31 20.85 -6.04 9.06
CA ILE A 31 21.14 -7.12 10.00
C ILE A 31 22.52 -6.87 10.61
N ASP A 32 22.54 -6.76 11.93
CA ASP A 32 23.79 -6.76 12.68
C ASP A 32 24.36 -8.18 12.72
N GLN A 33 25.41 -8.43 11.94
CA GLN A 33 26.04 -9.75 11.85
C GLN A 33 26.71 -10.22 13.15
N LYS A 34 27.04 -9.29 14.06
CA LYS A 34 27.68 -9.63 15.34
C LYS A 34 26.64 -10.02 16.38
N LEU A 35 25.52 -9.30 16.41
CA LEU A 35 24.52 -9.44 17.48
C LEU A 35 23.29 -10.25 17.09
N TRP A 36 22.89 -10.25 15.81
CA TRP A 36 21.63 -10.85 15.37
C TRP A 36 21.87 -12.18 14.65
N LYS A 37 22.47 -13.11 15.39
CA LYS A 37 22.78 -14.47 14.94
C LYS A 37 22.28 -15.50 15.93
N LEU A 38 21.79 -16.64 15.42
CA LEU A 38 21.39 -17.81 16.22
C LEU A 38 22.55 -18.81 16.35
N SER A 39 23.44 -18.83 15.36
CA SER A 39 24.71 -19.54 15.31
C SER A 39 25.70 -18.73 14.46
N GLU A 40 26.95 -19.17 14.31
CA GLU A 40 27.92 -18.48 13.46
C GLU A 40 27.49 -18.36 11.98
N GLU A 41 26.64 -19.27 11.51
CA GLU A 41 26.20 -19.33 10.11
C GLU A 41 24.79 -18.77 9.89
N VAL A 42 23.99 -18.64 10.95
CA VAL A 42 22.56 -18.29 10.84
C VAL A 42 22.27 -16.93 11.45
N LEU A 43 22.14 -15.93 10.58
CA LEU A 43 21.61 -14.61 10.91
C LEU A 43 20.09 -14.60 11.01
N TYR A 44 19.52 -13.69 11.80
CA TYR A 44 18.07 -13.46 11.87
C TYR A 44 17.70 -11.98 11.93
N CYS A 45 16.47 -11.64 11.52
CA CYS A 45 15.94 -10.29 11.62
C CYS A 45 15.20 -10.08 12.94
N ARG A 46 15.70 -9.18 13.79
CA ARG A 46 15.03 -8.81 15.06
C ARG A 46 13.71 -8.07 14.84
N ALA A 47 13.63 -7.23 13.81
CA ALA A 47 12.43 -6.45 13.50
C ALA A 47 11.22 -7.31 13.08
N CYS A 48 11.46 -8.52 12.56
CA CYS A 48 10.38 -9.43 12.15
C CYS A 48 9.99 -10.47 13.21
N ILE A 49 10.54 -10.43 14.43
CA ILE A 49 10.30 -11.49 15.44
C ILE A 49 8.79 -11.70 15.69
N GLN A 50 8.06 -10.61 15.92
CA GLN A 50 6.62 -10.66 16.21
C GLN A 50 5.77 -11.05 14.99
N LEU A 51 6.32 -10.93 13.78
CA LEU A 51 5.66 -11.27 12.50
C LEU A 51 6.04 -12.66 11.99
N GLY A 52 6.73 -13.46 12.81
CA GLY A 52 7.44 -14.66 12.38
C GLY A 52 8.87 -14.34 11.97
N ARG A 53 9.80 -14.66 12.88
CA ARG A 53 11.24 -14.45 12.77
C ARG A 53 11.76 -14.89 11.39
N ILE A 54 12.47 -13.98 10.74
CA ILE A 54 13.16 -14.26 9.48
C ILE A 54 14.60 -14.70 9.77
N ARG A 55 15.03 -15.79 9.14
CA ARG A 55 16.40 -16.32 9.23
C ARG A 55 17.09 -16.35 7.86
N SER A 56 18.40 -16.40 7.84
CA SER A 56 19.20 -16.52 6.60
C SER A 56 19.14 -17.91 5.97
N ASP A 57 18.88 -18.95 6.77
CA ASP A 57 18.82 -20.36 6.37
C ASP A 57 17.45 -20.81 5.83
N GLN A 58 16.51 -19.88 5.66
CA GLN A 58 15.18 -20.15 5.12
C GLN A 58 14.92 -19.37 3.83
N LYS A 59 13.86 -19.77 3.12
CA LYS A 59 13.31 -19.05 1.99
C LYS A 59 12.03 -18.32 2.40
N LEU A 60 11.77 -17.21 1.73
CA LEU A 60 10.45 -16.60 1.70
C LEU A 60 9.71 -17.09 0.46
N TYR A 61 8.40 -17.16 0.54
CA TYR A 61 7.55 -17.56 -0.56
C TYR A 61 6.54 -16.45 -0.80
N ALA A 62 6.53 -15.91 -2.01
CA ALA A 62 5.50 -14.99 -2.46
C ALA A 62 4.55 -15.75 -3.38
N ILE A 63 3.25 -15.53 -3.18
CA ILE A 63 2.25 -16.06 -4.09
C ILE A 63 1.66 -14.87 -4.82
N ALA A 64 1.72 -14.91 -6.15
CA ALA A 64 1.18 -13.85 -6.98
C ALA A 64 -0.32 -13.64 -6.71
N GLN A 65 -0.78 -12.42 -6.99
CA GLN A 65 -2.20 -12.20 -7.18
C GLN A 65 -2.73 -13.05 -8.32
N GLN A 66 -4.02 -13.38 -8.26
CA GLN A 66 -4.71 -13.93 -9.40
C GLN A 66 -4.98 -12.82 -10.42
N ASN A 67 -5.20 -13.21 -11.67
CA ASN A 67 -5.76 -12.29 -12.65
C ASN A 67 -7.23 -12.06 -12.32
N PHE A 68 -7.69 -10.82 -12.40
CA PHE A 68 -9.08 -10.46 -12.23
C PHE A 68 -9.65 -10.03 -13.58
N GLU A 69 -10.88 -10.42 -13.86
CA GLU A 69 -11.62 -9.87 -14.99
C GLU A 69 -11.99 -8.41 -14.71
N GLY A 70 -11.96 -7.59 -15.76
CA GLY A 70 -12.36 -6.20 -15.67
C GLY A 70 -13.87 -6.08 -15.44
N GLN A 71 -14.27 -5.28 -14.44
CA GLN A 71 -15.67 -5.08 -14.08
C GLN A 71 -15.98 -3.63 -13.72
N GLU A 72 -17.18 -3.18 -14.08
CA GLU A 72 -17.74 -1.91 -13.60
C GLU A 72 -18.27 -2.12 -12.18
N VAL A 73 -17.62 -1.49 -11.20
CA VAL A 73 -17.84 -1.82 -9.79
C VAL A 73 -18.38 -0.68 -8.96
N LEU A 74 -18.28 0.56 -9.45
CA LEU A 74 -18.65 1.74 -8.67
C LEU A 74 -20.16 1.96 -8.67
N ASN A 75 -20.79 1.82 -7.51
CA ASN A 75 -22.21 2.05 -7.25
C ASN A 75 -22.49 3.42 -6.60
N TRP A 76 -21.44 4.13 -6.18
CA TRP A 76 -21.57 5.43 -5.53
C TRP A 76 -22.34 6.42 -6.41
N LYS A 77 -23.42 7.01 -5.87
CA LYS A 77 -24.30 7.94 -6.57
C LYS A 77 -24.08 9.41 -6.21
N GLY A 78 -23.05 9.69 -5.40
CA GLY A 78 -22.69 11.07 -5.07
C GLY A 78 -22.13 11.82 -6.28
N THR A 79 -21.99 13.13 -6.14
CA THR A 79 -21.39 13.99 -7.16
C THR A 79 -20.14 14.62 -6.57
N LEU A 80 -19.00 14.48 -7.26
CA LEU A 80 -17.77 15.16 -6.87
C LEU A 80 -17.95 16.67 -7.05
N THR A 81 -17.39 17.45 -6.13
CA THR A 81 -17.21 18.89 -6.40
C THR A 81 -16.27 19.07 -7.60
N SER A 82 -16.32 20.23 -8.26
CA SER A 82 -15.44 20.49 -9.42
C SER A 82 -13.96 20.26 -9.09
N TYR A 83 -13.54 20.58 -7.86
CA TYR A 83 -12.17 20.37 -7.41
C TYR A 83 -11.84 18.89 -7.11
N GLN A 84 -12.76 18.17 -6.46
CA GLN A 84 -12.62 16.73 -6.27
C GLN A 84 -12.54 16.00 -7.62
N GLN A 85 -13.31 16.45 -8.60
CA GLN A 85 -13.30 15.92 -9.97
C GLN A 85 -11.93 16.13 -10.63
N GLU A 86 -11.38 17.35 -10.59
CA GLU A 86 -10.06 17.66 -11.15
C GLU A 86 -8.97 16.75 -10.61
N VAL A 87 -8.97 16.49 -9.30
CA VAL A 87 -7.95 15.63 -8.70
C VAL A 87 -8.22 14.16 -8.95
N SER A 88 -9.47 13.71 -8.95
CA SER A 88 -9.80 12.35 -9.35
C SER A 88 -9.31 12.07 -10.78
N GLU A 89 -9.53 13.01 -11.70
CA GLU A 89 -9.01 12.95 -13.07
C GLU A 89 -7.48 12.98 -13.11
N GLY A 90 -6.85 13.87 -12.34
CA GLY A 90 -5.39 13.96 -12.21
C GLY A 90 -4.77 12.65 -11.73
N LEU A 91 -5.39 11.96 -10.76
CA LEU A 91 -4.95 10.66 -10.27
C LEU A 91 -5.08 9.58 -11.35
N ILE A 92 -6.20 9.56 -12.09
CA ILE A 92 -6.38 8.65 -13.23
C ILE A 92 -5.29 8.86 -14.29
N GLN A 93 -5.00 10.10 -14.64
CA GLN A 93 -3.95 10.41 -15.61
C GLN A 93 -2.56 10.02 -15.12
N ALA A 94 -2.25 10.27 -13.84
CA ALA A 94 -0.99 9.85 -13.24
C ALA A 94 -0.81 8.33 -13.30
N VAL A 95 -1.85 7.56 -12.94
CA VAL A 95 -1.84 6.08 -13.01
C VAL A 95 -1.66 5.61 -14.45
N LYS A 96 -2.41 6.17 -15.42
CA LYS A 96 -2.26 5.85 -16.85
C LYS A 96 -0.86 6.14 -17.38
N ALA A 97 -0.23 7.20 -16.88
CA ALA A 97 1.14 7.59 -17.25
C ALA A 97 2.23 6.79 -16.51
N GLY A 98 1.88 5.80 -15.69
CA GLY A 98 2.87 5.03 -14.92
C GLY A 98 3.54 5.82 -13.80
N LYS A 99 2.93 6.92 -13.33
CA LYS A 99 3.50 7.81 -12.31
C LYS A 99 2.92 7.53 -10.92
N HIS A 100 3.74 7.75 -9.90
CA HIS A 100 3.27 7.89 -8.53
C HIS A 100 2.69 9.30 -8.33
N ALA A 101 1.72 9.44 -7.43
CA ALA A 101 1.15 10.74 -7.09
C ALA A 101 1.05 10.97 -5.58
N LEU A 102 1.07 12.24 -5.18
CA LEU A 102 0.76 12.70 -3.84
C LEU A 102 -0.42 13.65 -3.91
N VAL A 103 -1.45 13.40 -3.11
CA VAL A 103 -2.55 14.33 -2.84
C VAL A 103 -2.38 14.86 -1.44
N HIS A 104 -2.20 16.17 -1.32
CA HIS A 104 -2.22 16.84 -0.03
C HIS A 104 -3.58 17.49 0.15
N ALA A 105 -4.48 16.90 0.93
CA ALA A 105 -5.83 17.39 1.19
C ALA A 105 -6.21 17.31 2.67
N VAL A 106 -6.71 18.41 3.23
CA VAL A 106 -7.12 18.53 4.64
C VAL A 106 -8.26 17.56 5.01
N THR A 107 -8.42 17.30 6.30
CA THR A 107 -9.50 16.46 6.81
C THR A 107 -10.86 17.04 6.41
N GLY A 108 -11.78 16.19 5.94
CA GLY A 108 -13.10 16.62 5.48
C GLY A 108 -13.18 16.99 3.99
N ALA A 109 -12.05 17.07 3.28
CA ALA A 109 -12.05 17.42 1.85
C ALA A 109 -12.68 16.35 0.92
N GLY A 110 -13.03 15.17 1.45
CA GLY A 110 -13.56 14.06 0.65
C GLY A 110 -12.48 13.25 -0.08
N LYS A 111 -11.35 12.97 0.58
CA LYS A 111 -10.24 12.16 0.04
C LYS A 111 -10.72 10.79 -0.46
N THR A 112 -11.69 10.20 0.23
CA THR A 112 -12.28 8.91 -0.12
C THR A 112 -13.02 8.98 -1.45
N GLU A 113 -13.86 10.00 -1.65
CA GLU A 113 -14.59 10.22 -2.89
C GLU A 113 -13.65 10.49 -4.07
N MET A 114 -12.56 11.25 -3.84
CA MET A 114 -11.53 11.50 -4.87
C MET A 114 -10.86 10.21 -5.37
N MET A 115 -10.68 9.21 -4.51
CA MET A 115 -10.04 7.95 -4.90
C MET A 115 -10.98 6.96 -5.58
N TYR A 116 -12.30 7.14 -5.49
CA TYR A 116 -13.27 6.17 -6.03
C TYR A 116 -13.09 5.92 -7.52
N GLN A 117 -12.97 6.97 -8.34
CA GLN A 117 -12.87 6.80 -9.78
C GLN A 117 -11.55 6.15 -10.21
N VAL A 118 -10.44 6.45 -9.53
CA VAL A 118 -9.15 5.81 -9.85
C VAL A 118 -9.13 4.34 -9.45
N VAL A 119 -9.76 3.98 -8.31
CA VAL A 119 -9.94 2.58 -7.89
C VAL A 119 -10.84 1.84 -8.88
N ALA A 120 -12.01 2.40 -9.22
CA ALA A 120 -12.94 1.82 -10.17
C ALA A 120 -12.32 1.63 -11.55
N THR A 121 -11.59 2.63 -12.05
CA THR A 121 -10.88 2.56 -13.34
C THR A 121 -9.82 1.45 -13.34
N ALA A 122 -9.09 1.28 -12.25
CA ALA A 122 -8.11 0.20 -12.14
C ALA A 122 -8.78 -1.18 -12.14
N ILE A 123 -9.84 -1.36 -11.33
CA ILE A 123 -10.57 -2.63 -11.27
C ILE A 123 -11.25 -2.97 -12.60
N LYS A 124 -11.81 -1.97 -13.30
CA LYS A 124 -12.34 -2.12 -14.67
C LYS A 124 -11.29 -2.61 -15.65
N ALA A 125 -10.02 -2.27 -15.44
CA ALA A 125 -8.89 -2.76 -16.24
C ALA A 125 -8.35 -4.13 -15.76
N GLY A 126 -9.03 -4.82 -14.86
CA GLY A 126 -8.60 -6.12 -14.30
C GLY A 126 -7.41 -6.02 -13.33
N LYS A 127 -7.08 -4.82 -12.86
CA LYS A 127 -5.94 -4.56 -11.98
C LYS A 127 -6.28 -4.82 -10.51
N ALA A 128 -5.30 -5.32 -9.75
CA ALA A 128 -5.41 -5.52 -8.31
C ALA A 128 -5.08 -4.21 -7.57
N VAL A 129 -5.97 -3.78 -6.69
CA VAL A 129 -5.87 -2.52 -5.94
C VAL A 129 -5.76 -2.79 -4.45
N CYS A 130 -4.89 -2.06 -3.77
CA CYS A 130 -4.86 -2.01 -2.31
C CYS A 130 -4.96 -0.57 -1.81
N ILE A 131 -5.77 -0.37 -0.76
CA ILE A 131 -5.80 0.87 0.01
C ILE A 131 -5.35 0.55 1.42
N ALA A 132 -4.29 1.21 1.86
CA ALA A 132 -3.70 0.98 3.16
C ALA A 132 -3.72 2.25 4.01
N THR A 133 -4.13 2.11 5.28
CA THR A 133 -4.11 3.20 6.26
C THR A 133 -3.32 2.79 7.51
N PRO A 134 -2.65 3.70 8.23
CA PRO A 134 -1.84 3.33 9.40
C PRO A 134 -2.70 2.82 10.58
N ARG A 135 -3.95 3.29 10.69
CA ARG A 135 -4.81 3.02 11.84
C ARG A 135 -5.88 1.96 11.54
N ILE A 136 -6.22 1.17 12.55
CA ILE A 136 -7.21 0.08 12.42
C ILE A 136 -8.63 0.62 12.30
N ASP A 137 -8.98 1.65 13.09
CA ASP A 137 -10.31 2.27 13.07
C ASP A 137 -10.64 2.88 11.70
N VAL A 138 -9.72 3.66 11.13
CA VAL A 138 -9.84 4.21 9.77
C VAL A 138 -9.94 3.10 8.72
N CYS A 139 -9.20 2.00 8.90
CA CYS A 139 -9.24 0.85 7.99
C CYS A 139 -10.63 0.21 7.96
N ILE A 140 -11.24 0.03 9.12
CA ILE A 140 -12.58 -0.56 9.28
C ILE A 140 -13.64 0.38 8.72
N GLU A 141 -13.55 1.68 9.00
CA GLU A 141 -14.47 2.69 8.45
C GLU A 141 -14.41 2.72 6.92
N LEU A 142 -13.20 2.80 6.35
CA LEU A 142 -12.99 2.81 4.91
C LEU A 142 -13.55 1.53 4.27
N TYR A 143 -13.36 0.38 4.90
CA TYR A 143 -13.95 -0.87 4.41
C TYR A 143 -15.47 -0.85 4.38
N GLY A 144 -16.12 -0.34 5.44
CA GLY A 144 -17.57 -0.19 5.46
C GLY A 144 -18.06 0.67 4.29
N ARG A 145 -17.46 1.84 4.11
CA ARG A 145 -17.81 2.77 3.01
C ARG A 145 -17.59 2.15 1.63
N MET A 146 -16.42 1.55 1.41
CA MET A 146 -16.10 0.93 0.13
C MET A 146 -16.98 -0.26 -0.20
N LYS A 147 -17.41 -1.03 0.81
CA LYS A 147 -18.34 -2.15 0.61
C LYS A 147 -19.73 -1.69 0.16
N ASP A 148 -20.19 -0.54 0.64
CA ASP A 148 -21.47 0.03 0.22
C ASP A 148 -21.38 0.63 -1.20
N ASP A 149 -20.24 1.22 -1.53
CA ASP A 149 -20.02 1.94 -2.79
C ASP A 149 -19.44 1.10 -3.93
N PHE A 150 -18.94 -0.12 -3.67
CA PHE A 150 -18.35 -1.01 -4.68
C PHE A 150 -19.01 -2.40 -4.70
N SER A 151 -19.37 -2.91 -5.88
CA SER A 151 -19.99 -4.23 -6.06
C SER A 151 -19.00 -5.41 -6.09
N CYS A 152 -17.70 -5.15 -6.17
CA CYS A 152 -16.68 -6.21 -6.18
C CYS A 152 -16.40 -6.77 -4.78
N PRO A 153 -15.90 -8.01 -4.66
CA PRO A 153 -15.47 -8.53 -3.38
C PRO A 153 -14.25 -7.75 -2.85
N ILE A 154 -14.27 -7.44 -1.55
CA ILE A 154 -13.24 -6.68 -0.85
C ILE A 154 -12.69 -7.51 0.31
N SER A 155 -11.37 -7.58 0.44
CA SER A 155 -10.74 -8.15 1.64
C SER A 155 -10.32 -7.06 2.61
N LEU A 156 -10.73 -7.18 3.88
CA LEU A 156 -10.29 -6.33 4.98
C LEU A 156 -9.16 -7.02 5.76
N LEU A 157 -8.03 -6.34 5.96
CA LEU A 157 -6.86 -6.88 6.66
C LEU A 157 -6.39 -5.96 7.79
N HIS A 158 -6.42 -6.46 9.02
CA HIS A 158 -5.81 -5.84 10.20
C HIS A 158 -5.33 -6.92 11.19
N GLY A 159 -4.92 -6.53 12.40
CA GLY A 159 -4.35 -7.48 13.37
C GLY A 159 -5.28 -8.61 13.80
N GLU A 160 -6.59 -8.39 13.69
CA GLU A 160 -7.65 -9.28 14.16
C GLU A 160 -8.62 -9.69 13.04
N SER A 161 -8.27 -9.42 11.78
CA SER A 161 -9.14 -9.73 10.65
C SER A 161 -9.12 -11.23 10.30
N GLU A 162 -10.13 -11.65 9.54
CA GLU A 162 -10.15 -12.96 8.90
C GLU A 162 -8.92 -13.19 8.00
N PRO A 163 -8.58 -14.47 7.72
CA PRO A 163 -7.51 -14.80 6.79
C PRO A 163 -7.70 -14.18 5.40
N TYR A 164 -6.57 -13.81 4.80
CA TYR A 164 -6.55 -13.22 3.46
C TYR A 164 -7.07 -14.18 2.39
N PHE A 165 -7.92 -13.67 1.50
CA PHE A 165 -8.35 -14.30 0.26
C PHE A 165 -8.19 -13.32 -0.90
N ARG A 166 -7.98 -13.82 -2.13
CA ARG A 166 -7.66 -12.95 -3.28
C ARG A 166 -8.90 -12.20 -3.76
N THR A 167 -8.77 -10.88 -3.86
CA THR A 167 -9.82 -9.93 -4.27
C THR A 167 -9.23 -8.82 -5.11
N PRO A 168 -10.03 -8.23 -6.02
CA PRO A 168 -9.58 -7.10 -6.84
C PRO A 168 -9.32 -5.85 -6.00
N LEU A 169 -9.95 -5.73 -4.83
CA LEU A 169 -9.76 -4.63 -3.89
C LEU A 169 -9.43 -5.15 -2.49
N VAL A 170 -8.30 -4.72 -1.94
CA VAL A 170 -7.85 -5.03 -0.58
C VAL A 170 -7.79 -3.74 0.23
N ILE A 171 -8.43 -3.72 1.41
CA ILE A 171 -8.33 -2.63 2.37
C ILE A 171 -7.58 -3.15 3.58
N ALA A 172 -6.50 -2.48 3.97
CA ALA A 172 -5.57 -3.03 4.94
C ALA A 172 -4.94 -1.98 5.86
N THR A 173 -4.43 -2.40 7.01
CA THR A 173 -3.47 -1.55 7.72
C THR A 173 -2.10 -1.58 7.04
N THR A 174 -1.33 -0.49 7.11
CA THR A 174 0.01 -0.41 6.49
C THR A 174 0.95 -1.55 6.91
N HIS A 175 0.80 -2.05 8.14
CA HIS A 175 1.54 -3.23 8.62
C HIS A 175 1.25 -4.51 7.82
N GLN A 176 0.04 -4.69 7.29
CA GLN A 176 -0.33 -5.87 6.51
C GLN A 176 0.39 -5.92 5.17
N LEU A 177 0.89 -4.78 4.66
CA LEU A 177 1.70 -4.74 3.44
C LEU A 177 2.96 -5.61 3.53
N LEU A 178 3.45 -5.91 4.74
CA LEU A 178 4.59 -6.82 4.96
C LEU A 178 4.32 -8.27 4.53
N LYS A 179 3.06 -8.63 4.27
CA LYS A 179 2.64 -9.95 3.78
C LYS A 179 2.63 -10.03 2.24
N PHE A 180 2.76 -8.91 1.53
CA PHE A 180 2.61 -8.84 0.09
C PHE A 180 3.95 -8.58 -0.61
N TYR A 181 4.11 -9.20 -1.78
CA TYR A 181 5.23 -8.97 -2.68
C TYR A 181 4.71 -8.91 -4.12
N GLN A 182 4.92 -7.78 -4.80
CA GLN A 182 4.48 -7.50 -6.16
C GLN A 182 3.02 -7.94 -6.41
N ALA A 183 2.14 -7.62 -5.46
CA ALA A 183 0.76 -8.06 -5.47
C ALA A 183 -0.14 -7.07 -6.19
N PHE A 184 0.09 -5.76 -6.00
CA PHE A 184 -0.86 -4.73 -6.43
C PHE A 184 -0.34 -3.95 -7.63
N ASP A 185 -1.25 -3.65 -8.56
CA ASP A 185 -1.00 -2.74 -9.68
C ASP A 185 -1.22 -1.28 -9.25
N LEU A 186 -2.07 -1.06 -8.25
CA LEU A 186 -2.32 0.24 -7.64
C LEU A 186 -2.30 0.10 -6.11
N LEU A 187 -1.46 0.88 -5.45
CA LEU A 187 -1.41 0.96 -3.99
C LEU A 187 -1.70 2.41 -3.55
N ILE A 188 -2.75 2.60 -2.79
CA ILE A 188 -3.10 3.89 -2.19
C ILE A 188 -2.71 3.82 -0.72
N ILE A 189 -1.87 4.74 -0.25
CA ILE A 189 -1.61 4.90 1.19
C ILE A 189 -2.34 6.14 1.64
N ASP A 190 -3.36 5.96 2.48
CA ASP A 190 -4.07 7.05 3.12
C ASP A 190 -3.38 7.44 4.43
N GLU A 191 -3.54 8.68 4.87
CA GLU A 191 -2.94 9.25 6.08
C GLU A 191 -1.44 8.93 6.22
N VAL A 192 -0.66 9.16 5.18
CA VAL A 192 0.80 8.86 5.19
C VAL A 192 1.59 9.63 6.24
N ASP A 193 1.03 10.71 6.75
CA ASP A 193 1.55 11.54 7.84
C ASP A 193 1.21 10.99 9.23
N ALA A 194 0.33 9.99 9.33
CA ALA A 194 -0.05 9.39 10.60
C ALA A 194 0.94 8.29 11.04
N PHE A 195 1.19 8.25 12.35
CA PHE A 195 1.84 7.12 12.99
C PHE A 195 1.00 5.85 12.82
N PRO A 196 1.59 4.66 12.59
CA PRO A 196 3.03 4.35 12.59
C PRO A 196 3.72 4.42 11.23
N TYR A 197 3.07 4.96 10.18
CA TYR A 197 3.63 4.96 8.83
C TYR A 197 4.68 6.04 8.60
N VAL A 198 4.43 7.24 9.12
CA VAL A 198 5.39 8.36 9.05
C VAL A 198 6.73 7.95 9.68
N ASP A 199 7.81 8.34 9.02
CA ASP A 199 9.21 8.09 9.39
C ASP A 199 9.54 6.61 9.71
N ASN A 200 8.83 5.67 9.07
CA ASN A 200 9.00 4.24 9.31
C ASN A 200 9.58 3.50 8.09
N PRO A 201 10.92 3.27 8.05
CA PRO A 201 11.57 2.57 6.94
C PRO A 201 11.03 1.17 6.66
N ILE A 202 10.54 0.46 7.69
CA ILE A 202 9.97 -0.88 7.54
C ILE A 202 8.70 -0.81 6.70
N LEU A 203 7.81 0.14 7.01
CA LEU A 203 6.55 0.30 6.29
C LEU A 203 6.77 0.91 4.91
N TYR A 204 7.75 1.78 4.74
CA TYR A 204 8.16 2.25 3.40
C TYR A 204 8.67 1.10 2.52
N LYS A 205 9.43 0.16 3.10
CA LYS A 205 9.87 -1.05 2.40
C LYS A 205 8.69 -1.98 2.11
N ALA A 206 7.74 -2.11 3.03
CA ALA A 206 6.53 -2.89 2.83
C ALA A 206 5.72 -2.35 1.62
N THR A 207 5.49 -1.04 1.54
CA THR A 207 4.84 -0.37 0.41
C THR A 207 5.57 -0.67 -0.92
N GLN A 208 6.90 -0.56 -0.93
CA GLN A 208 7.71 -0.84 -2.12
C GLN A 208 7.69 -2.31 -2.53
N ASN A 209 7.68 -3.23 -1.57
CA ASN A 209 7.62 -4.65 -1.85
C ASN A 209 6.23 -5.05 -2.34
N ALA A 210 5.16 -4.47 -1.81
CA ALA A 210 3.78 -4.85 -2.12
C ALA A 210 3.34 -4.44 -3.54
N ILE A 211 3.89 -3.36 -4.09
CA ILE A 211 3.57 -2.89 -5.44
C ILE A 211 4.31 -3.69 -6.51
N LYS A 212 3.63 -3.99 -7.62
CA LYS A 212 4.23 -4.56 -8.84
C LYS A 212 5.23 -3.58 -9.46
N LYS A 213 6.16 -4.09 -10.26
CA LYS A 213 7.18 -3.26 -10.94
C LYS A 213 6.59 -2.15 -11.79
N GLU A 214 5.53 -2.45 -12.53
CA GLU A 214 4.79 -1.50 -13.38
C GLU A 214 3.60 -0.85 -12.66
N GLY A 215 3.52 -1.02 -11.33
CA GLY A 215 2.42 -0.53 -10.52
C GLY A 215 2.62 0.91 -10.04
N ASN A 216 1.52 1.55 -9.66
CA ASN A 216 1.50 2.94 -9.20
C ASN A 216 1.27 3.01 -7.69
N THR A 217 1.80 4.06 -7.06
CA THR A 217 1.51 4.36 -5.66
C THR A 217 0.96 5.76 -5.55
N LEU A 218 -0.21 5.89 -4.93
CA LEU A 218 -0.84 7.15 -4.61
C LEU A 218 -0.72 7.36 -3.10
N TYR A 219 -0.29 8.54 -2.71
CA TYR A 219 -0.17 8.93 -1.31
C TYR A 219 -1.21 10.01 -1.03
N LEU A 220 -1.98 9.85 0.05
CA LEU A 220 -2.93 10.86 0.50
C LEU A 220 -2.49 11.34 1.88
N THR A 221 -2.41 12.65 2.08
CA THR A 221 -1.97 13.26 3.33
C THR A 221 -2.79 14.50 3.67
N ALA A 222 -2.95 14.79 4.96
CA ALA A 222 -3.51 16.07 5.40
C ALA A 222 -2.44 17.14 5.64
N THR A 223 -1.16 16.74 5.73
CA THR A 223 -0.06 17.63 6.09
C THR A 223 1.12 17.49 5.13
N SER A 224 1.85 18.57 4.90
CA SER A 224 3.14 18.53 4.23
C SER A 224 4.20 18.08 5.24
N THR A 225 4.87 16.95 4.99
CA THR A 225 6.01 16.50 5.79
C THR A 225 7.30 16.55 4.97
N ASP A 226 8.42 16.91 5.61
CA ASP A 226 9.73 17.03 4.96
C ASP A 226 10.18 15.75 4.25
N GLU A 227 9.82 14.57 4.78
CA GLU A 227 10.13 13.29 4.15
C GLU A 227 9.31 13.04 2.88
N LEU A 228 8.02 13.41 2.88
CA LEU A 228 7.19 13.32 1.69
C LEU A 228 7.70 14.26 0.60
N ASP A 229 8.07 15.48 0.97
CA ASP A 229 8.66 16.46 0.06
C ASP A 229 9.98 15.97 -0.53
N LYS A 230 10.83 15.31 0.28
CA LYS A 230 12.07 14.68 -0.20
C LYS A 230 11.80 13.52 -1.15
N LYS A 231 10.78 12.69 -0.88
CA LYS A 231 10.40 11.56 -1.76
C LYS A 231 9.82 12.05 -3.07
N VAL A 232 8.94 13.06 -3.03
CA VAL A 232 8.41 13.76 -4.20
C VAL A 232 9.54 14.28 -5.08
N LYS A 233 10.49 15.02 -4.49
CA LYS A 233 11.63 15.61 -5.21
C LYS A 233 12.57 14.56 -5.80
N LYS A 234 12.79 13.43 -5.11
CA LYS A 234 13.70 12.37 -5.57
C LYS A 234 13.09 11.41 -6.60
N LYS A 235 11.78 11.13 -6.56
CA LYS A 235 11.14 10.09 -7.39
C LYS A 235 10.41 10.61 -8.64
N LYS A 236 10.50 11.91 -8.96
CA LYS A 236 9.68 12.54 -10.02
C LYS A 236 8.18 12.22 -9.85
N SER A 237 7.69 12.23 -8.61
CA SER A 237 6.28 12.00 -8.33
C SER A 237 5.46 13.21 -8.74
N PHE A 238 4.25 12.98 -9.25
CA PHE A 238 3.30 14.06 -9.52
C PHE A 238 2.70 14.56 -8.20
N VAL A 239 2.75 15.86 -7.94
CA VAL A 239 2.18 16.44 -6.72
C VAL A 239 0.91 17.16 -7.09
N ILE A 240 -0.17 16.81 -6.40
CA ILE A 240 -1.46 17.49 -6.47
C ILE A 240 -1.68 18.10 -5.10
N VAL A 241 -1.62 19.42 -5.02
CA VAL A 241 -1.84 20.16 -3.77
C VAL A 241 -3.31 20.56 -3.71
N PHE A 242 -3.97 20.25 -2.60
CA PHE A 242 -5.29 20.74 -2.24
C PHE A 242 -5.20 21.63 -1.01
N GLN A 243 -5.81 22.80 -1.09
CA GLN A 243 -6.11 23.63 0.06
C GLN A 243 -7.55 24.11 -0.12
N GLU A 244 -8.44 23.79 0.82
CA GLU A 244 -9.66 24.59 0.98
C GLU A 244 -9.29 25.77 1.89
N ASP A 245 -9.20 26.96 1.30
CA ASP A 245 -9.33 28.20 2.06
C ASP A 245 -10.84 28.45 2.29
N PHE A 246 -11.33 28.12 3.49
CA PHE A 246 -12.58 28.67 4.00
C PHE A 246 -12.25 29.81 4.99
N MET A 247 -12.15 31.04 4.47
CA MET A 247 -12.66 32.20 5.19
C MET A 247 -13.86 32.71 4.40
N GLY A 248 -15.04 32.56 4.99
CA GLY A 248 -16.32 32.80 4.33
C GLY A 248 -16.49 34.22 3.80
N THR A 249 -17.11 34.29 2.62
CA THR A 249 -17.99 35.39 2.23
C THR A 249 -19.38 34.80 2.07
N HIS A 250 -20.22 34.95 3.10
CA HIS A 250 -21.54 35.58 3.08
C HIS A 250 -22.23 35.40 4.44
#